data_AF-A0A974S1W0-F1
#
_entry.id   AF-A0A974S1W0-F1
#
_cell.length_a   1.000
_cell.length_b   1.000
_cell.length_c   1.000
_cell.angle_alpha   90.00
_cell.angle_beta   90.00
_cell.angle_gamma   90.00
#
_symmetry.space_group_name_H-M   'P 1'
#
loop_
_entity.id
_entity.type
_entity.pdbx_description
1 polymer ?
#
loop_
_entity_poly.entity_id
_entity_poly.type
_entity_poly.pdbx_seq_one_letter_code
_entity_poly.pdbx_strand_id
1 'polypeptide(L)'
;MAKYDVNFKQAVVNDYLAEVGGYRTLGEKYTIDRSMVRKWVNAYNLLGRAGLERKNTKTTYSGQFKMDVVNWMKETGESTYAAAKLYIRRLIT
;
A
#
# COMPACT_ATOMS: atom_id res chain seq x y z
N MET A 1 14.63 10.38 -9.33
CA MET A 1 15.01 8.95 -9.24
C MET A 1 14.20 8.30 -8.12
N ALA A 2 13.61 7.11 -8.30
CA ALA A 2 13.13 6.35 -7.14
C ALA A 2 14.36 5.74 -6.44
N LYS A 3 14.45 5.87 -5.11
CA LYS A 3 15.62 5.39 -4.33
C LYS A 3 15.78 3.86 -4.39
N TYR A 4 14.69 3.13 -4.59
CA TYR A 4 14.64 1.66 -4.64
C TYR A 4 13.81 1.19 -5.84
N ASP A 5 14.37 0.28 -6.63
CA ASP A 5 13.68 -0.35 -7.74
C ASP A 5 12.67 -1.42 -7.27
N VAL A 6 11.82 -1.90 -8.17
CA VAL A 6 10.75 -2.85 -7.83
C VAL A 6 11.29 -4.23 -7.45
N ASN A 7 12.41 -4.67 -8.04
CA ASN A 7 12.99 -5.97 -7.79
C ASN A 7 13.63 -6.01 -6.40
N PHE A 8 14.28 -4.93 -5.98
CA PHE A 8 14.77 -4.77 -4.61
C PHE A 8 13.61 -4.86 -3.60
N LYS A 9 12.52 -4.14 -3.83
CA LYS A 9 11.33 -4.22 -2.96
C LYS A 9 10.76 -5.64 -2.92
N GLN A 10 10.72 -6.33 -4.07
CA GLN A 10 10.23 -7.70 -4.15
C GLN A 10 11.12 -8.66 -3.34
N ALA A 11 12.43 -8.51 -3.39
CA ALA A 11 13.36 -9.31 -2.59
C ALA A 11 13.10 -9.14 -1.09
N VAL A 12 12.94 -7.88 -0.63
CA VAL A 12 12.62 -7.58 0.78
C VAL A 12 11.30 -8.21 1.22
N VAL A 13 10.28 -8.17 0.36
CA VAL A 13 8.98 -8.80 0.65
C VAL A 13 9.08 -10.32 0.66
N ASN A 14 9.82 -10.92 -0.28
CA ASN A 14 10.02 -12.37 -0.31
C ASN A 14 10.70 -12.87 0.97
N ASP A 15 11.71 -12.16 1.46
CA ASP A 15 12.38 -12.48 2.73
C ASP A 15 11.43 -12.37 3.92
N TYR A 16 10.50 -11.41 3.89
CA TYR A 16 9.43 -11.31 4.90
C TYR A 16 8.47 -12.51 4.82
N LEU A 17 8.05 -12.91 3.63
CA LEU A 17 7.14 -14.04 3.40
C LEU A 17 7.80 -15.40 3.73
N ALA A 18 9.11 -15.49 3.56
CA ALA A 18 9.91 -16.65 3.94
C ALA A 18 10.25 -16.68 5.44
N GLU A 19 9.67 -15.79 6.24
CA GLU A 19 9.86 -15.68 7.70
C GLU A 19 11.32 -15.52 8.13
N VAL A 20 12.19 -14.99 7.25
CA VAL A 20 13.61 -14.73 7.53
C VAL A 20 13.77 -13.73 8.68
N GLY A 21 12.76 -12.87 8.89
CA GLY A 21 12.67 -12.00 10.06
C GLY A 21 11.52 -11.01 9.98
N GLY A 22 11.27 -10.32 11.10
CA GLY A 22 10.27 -9.25 11.17
C GLY A 22 10.75 -7.93 10.54
N TYR A 23 9.88 -6.92 10.56
CA TYR A 23 10.17 -5.61 9.93
C TYR A 23 11.46 -4.95 10.40
N ARG A 24 11.84 -5.11 11.68
CA ARG A 24 13.07 -4.55 12.23
C ARG A 24 14.30 -5.28 11.67
N THR A 25 14.30 -6.61 11.73
CA THR A 25 15.39 -7.46 11.24
C THR A 25 15.66 -7.23 9.75
N LEU A 26 14.60 -7.14 8.94
CA LEU A 26 14.74 -6.85 7.51
C LEU A 26 15.20 -5.42 7.26
N GLY A 27 14.76 -4.45 8.08
CA GLY A 27 15.26 -3.08 8.01
C GLY A 27 16.77 -3.00 8.24
N GLU A 28 17.27 -3.71 9.26
CA GLU A 28 18.70 -3.81 9.54
C GLU A 28 19.46 -4.55 8.43
N LYS A 29 18.95 -5.70 7.97
CA LYS A 29 19.57 -6.50 6.89
C LYS A 29 19.78 -5.72 5.60
N TYR A 30 18.80 -4.90 5.22
CA TYR A 30 18.81 -4.15 3.97
C TYR A 30 19.20 -2.68 4.14
N THR A 31 19.57 -2.25 5.35
CA THR A 31 19.90 -0.85 5.70
C THR A 31 18.79 0.12 5.27
N ILE A 32 17.54 -0.24 5.56
CA ILE A 32 16.34 0.54 5.28
C ILE A 32 15.49 0.70 6.54
N ASP A 33 14.66 1.74 6.58
CA ASP A 33 13.77 1.95 7.71
C ASP A 33 12.69 0.84 7.78
N ARG A 34 12.43 0.32 8.99
CA ARG A 34 11.41 -0.72 9.23
C ARG A 34 10.02 -0.33 8.73
N SER A 35 9.69 0.96 8.70
CA SER A 35 8.43 1.46 8.17
C SER A 35 8.33 1.32 6.64
N MET A 36 9.47 1.32 5.92
CA MET A 36 9.51 1.05 4.49
C MET A 36 9.23 -0.41 4.21
N VAL A 37 9.84 -1.33 4.98
CA VAL A 37 9.55 -2.77 4.90
C VAL A 37 8.05 -3.00 5.10
N ARG A 38 7.48 -2.47 6.18
CA ARG A 38 6.04 -2.58 6.47
C ARG A 38 5.16 -2.02 5.35
N LYS A 39 5.54 -0.88 4.75
CA LYS A 39 4.80 -0.28 3.62
C LYS A 39 4.80 -1.20 2.40
N TRP A 40 5.95 -1.79 2.05
CA TRP A 40 6.06 -2.68 0.90
C TRP A 40 5.32 -4.00 1.11
N VAL A 41 5.43 -4.61 2.29
CA VAL A 41 4.67 -5.81 2.66
C VAL A 41 3.17 -5.55 2.58
N ASN A 42 2.68 -4.44 3.15
CA ASN A 42 1.26 -4.10 3.07
C ASN A 42 0.79 -3.84 1.63
N ALA A 43 1.61 -3.16 0.83
CA ALA A 43 1.28 -2.92 -0.58
C ALA A 43 1.24 -4.23 -1.38
N TYR A 44 2.16 -5.16 -1.10
CA TYR A 44 2.20 -6.48 -1.71
C TYR A 44 1.01 -7.34 -1.29
N ASN A 45 0.66 -7.37 0.00
CA ASN A 45 -0.50 -8.13 0.48
C ASN A 45 -1.83 -7.64 -0.13
N LEU A 46 -1.88 -6.37 -0.53
CA LEU A 46 -3.06 -5.75 -1.11
C LEU A 46 -3.13 -5.89 -2.64
N LEU A 47 -2.01 -5.68 -3.34
CA LEU A 47 -1.95 -5.51 -4.80
C LEU A 47 -1.00 -6.50 -5.49
N GLY A 48 -0.40 -7.42 -4.74
CA GLY A 48 0.70 -8.25 -5.21
C GLY A 48 1.89 -7.41 -5.68
N ARG A 49 2.57 -7.89 -6.72
CA ARG A 49 3.74 -7.21 -7.30
C ARG A 49 3.42 -5.79 -7.80
N ALA A 50 2.21 -5.55 -8.30
CA ALA A 50 1.78 -4.22 -8.75
C ALA A 50 1.80 -3.17 -7.62
N GLY A 51 1.66 -3.60 -6.36
CA GLY A 51 1.76 -2.72 -5.19
C GLY A 51 3.18 -2.19 -4.95
N LEU A 52 4.21 -2.86 -5.47
CA LEU A 52 5.60 -2.46 -5.33
C LEU A 52 6.05 -1.51 -6.44
N GLU A 53 5.32 -1.51 -7.55
CA GLU A 53 5.61 -0.67 -8.71
C GLU A 53 5.45 0.81 -8.37
N ARG A 54 6.21 1.64 -9.08
CA ARG A 54 6.06 3.08 -8.97
C ARG A 54 4.76 3.49 -9.64
N LYS A 55 3.85 4.12 -8.89
CA LYS A 55 2.75 4.86 -9.50
C LYS A 55 3.32 6.05 -10.27
N ASN A 56 3.34 5.94 -11.59
CA ASN A 56 3.74 7.03 -12.49
C ASN A 56 2.58 7.98 -12.82
N THR A 57 1.35 7.61 -12.44
CA THR A 57 0.15 8.40 -12.67
C THR A 57 -0.40 8.92 -11.34
N LYS A 58 -0.82 10.19 -11.32
CA LYS A 58 -1.70 10.70 -10.26
C LYS A 58 -3.08 10.11 -10.52
N THR A 59 -3.61 9.31 -9.60
CA THR A 59 -4.99 8.86 -9.69
C THR A 59 -5.90 10.06 -9.41
N THR A 60 -6.55 10.57 -10.45
CA THR A 60 -7.57 11.61 -10.31
C THR A 60 -8.92 10.94 -10.24
N TYR A 61 -9.57 11.03 -9.09
CA TYR A 61 -10.93 10.52 -8.92
C TYR A 61 -11.94 11.50 -9.50
N SER A 62 -12.99 10.96 -10.13
CA SER A 62 -14.12 11.76 -10.59
C SER A 62 -14.82 12.47 -9.42
N GLY A 63 -15.47 13.61 -9.72
CA GLY A 63 -16.28 14.31 -8.72
C GLY A 63 -17.39 13.42 -8.15
N GLN A 64 -18.00 12.59 -9.01
CA GLN A 64 -19.03 11.64 -8.62
C GLN A 64 -18.53 10.65 -7.58
N PHE A 65 -17.36 10.04 -7.80
CA PHE A 65 -16.81 9.07 -6.85
C PHE A 65 -16.53 9.69 -5.47
N LYS A 66 -16.05 10.94 -5.43
CA LYS A 66 -15.86 11.65 -4.17
C LYS A 66 -17.20 11.88 -3.46
N MET A 67 -18.25 12.18 -4.21
CA MET A 67 -19.61 12.36 -3.67
C MET A 67 -20.18 11.04 -3.12
N ASP A 68 -20.01 9.94 -3.84
CA ASP A 68 -20.48 8.62 -3.44
C ASP A 68 -19.86 8.19 -2.10
N VAL A 69 -18.57 8.46 -1.90
CA VAL A 69 -17.91 8.14 -0.61
C VAL A 69 -18.41 9.03 0.52
N VAL A 70 -18.66 10.32 0.28
CA VAL A 70 -19.23 11.21 1.30
C VAL A 70 -20.64 10.78 1.67
N ASN A 71 -21.46 10.37 0.69
CA ASN A 71 -22.82 9.88 0.95
C ASN A 71 -22.79 8.57 1.75
N TRP A 72 -21.94 7.62 1.35
CA TRP A 72 -21.75 6.38 2.08
C TRP A 72 -21.33 6.63 3.54
N MET A 73 -20.41 7.56 3.79
CA MET A 73 -20.02 7.95 5.16
C MET A 73 -21.19 8.50 5.98
N LYS A 74 -22.06 9.32 5.36
CA LYS A 74 -23.24 9.87 6.04
C LYS A 74 -24.27 8.79 6.38
N GLU A 75 -24.49 7.85 5.46
CA GLU A 75 -25.44 6.75 5.63
C GLU A 75 -25.00 5.74 6.68
N THR A 76 -23.70 5.44 6.74
CA THR A 76 -23.14 4.43 7.65
C THR A 76 -22.64 5.00 8.97
N GLY A 77 -22.45 6.32 9.08
CA GLY A 77 -21.78 6.96 10.22
C GLY A 77 -20.29 6.63 10.31
N GLU A 78 -19.70 6.10 9.23
CA GLU A 78 -18.35 5.56 9.22
C GLU A 78 -17.27 6.64 9.23
N SER A 79 -16.13 6.27 9.82
CA SER A 79 -15.00 7.17 9.95
C SER A 79 -14.29 7.41 8.61
N THR A 80 -13.50 8.50 8.56
CA THR A 80 -12.59 8.78 7.43
C THR A 80 -11.61 7.64 7.15
N TYR A 81 -11.26 6.84 8.16
CA TYR A 81 -10.39 5.67 8.01
C TYR A 81 -11.09 4.51 7.28
N ALA A 82 -12.36 4.26 7.57
CA ALA A 82 -13.15 3.25 6.87
C ALA A 82 -13.37 3.65 5.41
N ALA A 83 -13.64 4.93 5.16
CA ALA A 83 -13.66 5.48 3.81
C ALA A 83 -12.32 5.26 3.08
N ALA A 84 -11.17 5.54 3.73
CA ALA A 84 -9.82 5.27 3.18
C ALA A 84 -9.60 3.80 2.78
N LYS A 85 -10.13 2.84 3.54
CA LYS A 85 -10.09 1.42 3.17
C LYS A 85 -10.95 1.11 1.94
N LEU A 86 -12.13 1.70 1.83
CA LEU A 86 -12.97 1.56 0.63
C LEU A 86 -12.31 2.18 -0.61
N TYR A 87 -11.71 3.37 -0.47
CA TYR A 87 -10.92 4.02 -1.51
C TYR A 87 -9.83 3.09 -2.06
N ILE A 88 -9.13 2.38 -1.17
CA ILE A 88 -8.07 1.45 -1.54
C ILE A 88 -8.62 0.20 -2.23
N ARG A 89 -9.74 -0.37 -1.76
CA ARG A 89 -10.37 -1.57 -2.36
C ARG A 89 -10.95 -1.31 -3.76
N ARG A 90 -11.59 -0.16 -3.98
CA ARG A 90 -12.27 0.19 -5.25
C ARG A 90 -11.31 0.58 -6.39
N LEU A 91 -10.02 0.73 -6.11
CA LEU A 91 -8.97 0.95 -7.11
C LEU A 91 -8.50 -0.36 -7.78
N ILE A 92 -8.92 -1.50 -7.26
CA ILE A 92 -8.47 -2.85 -7.63
C ILE A 92 -9.59 -3.62 -8.36
N THR A 93 -10.77 -3.00 -8.52
CA THR A 93 -11.92 -3.51 -9.27
C THR A 93 -12.13 -2.60 -10.47
#